data_AF-A0A7C2Q1F3-F1
#
_entry.id   AF-A0A7C2Q1F3-F1
#
_cell.length_a   1.000
_cell.length_b   1.000
_cell.length_c   1.000
_cell.angle_alpha   90.00
_cell.angle_beta   90.00
_cell.angle_gamma   90.00
#
_symmetry.space_group_name_H-M   'P 1'
#
loop_
_entity.id
_entity.type
_entity.pdbx_description
1 polymer ?
#
loop_
_entity_poly.entity_id
_entity_poly.type
_entity_poly.pdbx_seq_one_letter_code
_entity_poly.pdbx_strand_id
1 'polypeptide(L)'
;MRRALAFVFLLLFIPPIFGQEAAPSAEHSQTVARVLLALILILLGAKLGGEIFERFHQPAVLGELIVGMLLGNLSLLGFHGLDFLKNEEILALLAELGVILLLFEVGLESDVAEMKAVGLSAFSVATVGVIAPFLLGW
;
A
#
# COMPACT_ATOMS: atom_id res chain seq x y z
N MET A 1 -14.63 -46.97 29.52
CA MET A 1 -14.05 -46.23 28.37
C MET A 1 -14.69 -44.86 28.11
N ARG A 2 -16.03 -44.69 28.16
CA ARG A 2 -16.69 -43.38 27.96
C ARG A 2 -16.30 -42.26 28.95
N ARG A 3 -15.97 -42.57 30.21
CA ARG A 3 -15.53 -41.57 31.21
C ARG A 3 -14.10 -41.05 30.99
N ALA A 4 -13.23 -41.85 30.39
CA ALA A 4 -11.88 -41.42 30.03
C ALA A 4 -11.91 -40.45 28.83
N LEU A 5 -12.83 -40.67 27.89
CA LEU A 5 -13.05 -39.80 26.73
C LEU A 5 -13.63 -38.44 27.12
N ALA A 6 -14.51 -38.39 28.13
CA ALA A 6 -15.03 -37.14 28.68
C ALA A 6 -13.95 -36.34 29.43
N PHE A 7 -13.00 -37.01 30.09
CA PHE A 7 -11.91 -36.34 30.81
C PHE A 7 -10.86 -35.74 29.85
N VAL A 8 -10.56 -36.43 28.75
CA VAL A 8 -9.68 -35.92 27.67
C VAL A 8 -10.33 -34.74 26.94
N PHE A 9 -11.65 -34.78 26.72
CA PHE A 9 -12.38 -33.67 26.11
C PHE A 9 -12.46 -32.43 27.02
N LEU A 10 -12.58 -32.64 28.34
CA LEU A 10 -12.58 -31.55 29.33
C LEU A 10 -11.19 -30.91 29.48
N LEU A 11 -10.11 -31.68 29.34
CA LEU A 11 -8.73 -31.17 29.32
C LEU A 11 -8.39 -30.40 28.04
N LEU A 12 -9.03 -30.72 26.92
CA LEU A 12 -8.90 -30.00 25.63
C LEU A 12 -9.70 -28.68 25.60
N PHE A 13 -10.65 -28.48 26.52
CA PHE A 13 -11.50 -27.29 26.60
C PHE A 13 -11.14 -26.35 27.75
N ILE A 14 -10.07 -26.65 28.51
CA ILE A 14 -9.46 -25.69 29.41
C ILE A 14 -8.51 -24.84 28.56
N PRO A 15 -8.81 -23.56 28.27
CA PRO A 15 -7.79 -22.69 27.72
C PRO A 15 -6.59 -22.70 28.69
N PRO A 16 -5.34 -22.75 28.23
CA PRO A 16 -4.20 -22.73 29.12
C PRO A 16 -4.21 -21.40 29.90
N ILE A 17 -4.64 -21.44 31.16
CA ILE A 17 -4.65 -20.29 32.09
C ILE A 17 -3.23 -19.93 32.58
N PHE A 18 -2.22 -20.73 32.24
CA PHE A 18 -0.82 -20.44 32.52
C PHE A 18 -0.05 -20.28 31.21
N GLY A 19 0.16 -19.04 30.77
CA GLY A 19 1.12 -18.73 29.70
C GLY A 19 0.75 -17.64 28.69
N GLN A 20 -0.37 -16.92 28.87
CA GLN A 20 -0.76 -15.81 27.99
C GLN A 20 -0.65 -14.46 28.71
N GLU A 21 0.52 -14.19 29.28
CA GLU A 21 0.99 -12.81 29.42
C GLU A 21 2.06 -12.61 28.34
N ALA A 22 1.62 -12.56 27.09
CA ALA A 22 2.42 -11.90 26.08
C ALA A 22 2.49 -10.43 26.51
N ALA A 23 3.67 -9.98 26.96
CA ALA A 23 3.89 -8.60 27.33
C ALA A 23 3.43 -7.69 26.17
N PRO A 24 2.59 -6.66 26.42
CA PRO A 24 2.04 -5.78 25.37
C PRO A 24 3.12 -5.10 24.49
N SER A 25 4.37 -5.08 24.95
CA SER A 25 5.53 -4.52 24.23
C SER A 25 6.04 -5.40 23.07
N ALA A 26 5.82 -6.72 23.11
CA ALA A 26 6.32 -7.63 22.09
C ALA A 26 5.50 -7.55 20.78
N GLU A 27 4.22 -7.21 20.88
CA GLU A 27 3.32 -7.06 19.74
C GLU A 27 3.63 -5.77 18.97
N HIS A 28 3.78 -4.64 19.67
CA HIS A 28 4.10 -3.35 19.05
C HIS A 28 5.45 -3.38 18.31
N SER A 29 6.47 -4.03 18.88
CA SER A 29 7.78 -4.17 18.23
C SER A 29 7.72 -4.97 16.93
N GLN A 30 6.89 -6.02 16.88
CA GLN A 30 6.68 -6.82 15.67
C GLN A 30 5.95 -6.03 14.59
N THR A 31 4.94 -5.24 14.95
CA THR A 31 4.25 -4.36 14.01
C THR A 31 5.20 -3.32 13.42
N VAL A 32 5.98 -2.63 14.25
CA VAL A 32 6.95 -1.63 13.76
C VAL A 32 7.99 -2.27 12.85
N ALA A 33 8.54 -3.44 13.22
CA ALA A 33 9.51 -4.15 12.40
C ALA A 33 8.92 -4.53 11.03
N ARG A 34 7.66 -4.98 11.00
CA ARG A 34 6.98 -5.35 9.77
C ARG A 34 6.70 -4.14 8.88
N VAL A 35 6.25 -3.01 9.44
CA VAL A 35 6.04 -1.76 8.68
C VAL A 35 7.36 -1.25 8.10
N LEU A 36 8.43 -1.24 8.88
CA LEU A 36 9.75 -0.83 8.40
C LEU A 36 10.24 -1.75 7.28
N LEU A 37 10.08 -3.06 7.42
CA LEU A 37 10.40 -4.01 6.37
C LEU A 37 9.58 -3.74 5.10
N ALA A 38 8.27 -3.48 5.23
CA ALA A 38 7.41 -3.14 4.12
C ALA A 38 7.86 -1.86 3.41
N LEU A 39 8.16 -0.79 4.16
CA LEU A 39 8.69 0.45 3.62
C LEU A 39 10.02 0.24 2.89
N ILE A 40 10.94 -0.55 3.45
CA ILE A 40 12.19 -0.88 2.78
C ILE A 40 11.92 -1.58 1.45
N LEU A 41 11.04 -2.58 1.42
CA LEU A 41 10.71 -3.31 0.19
C LEU A 41 10.06 -2.41 -0.87
N ILE A 42 9.10 -1.57 -0.47
CA ILE A 42 8.40 -0.65 -1.36
C ILE A 42 9.35 0.42 -1.90
N LEU A 43 10.14 1.08 -1.04
CA LEU A 43 11.08 2.14 -1.42
C LEU A 43 12.22 1.60 -2.28
N LEU A 44 12.77 0.44 -1.92
CA LEU A 44 13.82 -0.22 -2.70
C LEU A 44 13.27 -0.62 -4.07
N GLY A 45 12.08 -1.23 -4.10
CA GLY A 45 11.40 -1.60 -5.34
C GLY A 45 11.15 -0.40 -6.24
N ALA A 46 10.57 0.67 -5.70
CA ALA A 46 10.30 1.91 -6.43
C ALA A 46 11.58 2.53 -7.00
N LYS A 47 12.64 2.67 -6.18
CA LYS A 47 13.93 3.21 -6.62
C LYS A 47 14.57 2.39 -7.73
N LEU A 48 14.57 1.05 -7.60
CA LEU A 48 15.11 0.17 -8.63
C LEU A 48 14.26 0.23 -9.91
N GLY A 49 12.93 0.25 -9.79
CA GLY A 49 12.02 0.37 -10.92
C GLY A 49 12.22 1.69 -11.68
N GLY A 50 12.28 2.80 -10.95
CA GLY A 50 12.54 4.13 -11.50
C GLY A 50 13.88 4.20 -12.23
N GLU A 51 14.97 3.77 -11.59
CA GLU A 51 16.31 3.75 -12.21
C GLU A 51 16.35 2.89 -13.48
N ILE A 52 15.67 1.75 -13.51
CA ILE A 52 15.60 0.88 -14.69
C ILE A 52 14.86 1.60 -15.82
N PHE A 53 13.72 2.24 -15.54
CA PHE A 53 12.92 2.93 -16.55
C PHE A 53 13.60 4.18 -17.09
N GLU A 54 14.31 4.94 -16.24
CA GLU A 54 15.13 6.07 -16.68
C GLU A 54 16.23 5.63 -17.65
N ARG A 55 16.88 4.47 -17.43
CA ARG A 55 17.86 3.91 -18.38
C ARG A 55 17.25 3.60 -19.75
N PHE A 56 15.97 3.28 -19.79
CA PHE A 56 15.21 3.08 -21.02
C PHE A 56 14.61 4.38 -21.59
N HIS A 57 15.00 5.55 -21.07
CA HIS A 57 14.46 6.86 -21.45
C HIS A 57 12.95 6.98 -21.23
N GLN A 58 12.42 6.28 -20.22
CA GLN A 58 11.03 6.39 -19.78
C GLN A 58 10.95 7.18 -18.47
N PRO A 59 9.82 7.86 -18.18
CA PRO A 59 9.60 8.51 -16.89
C PRO A 59 9.76 7.53 -15.73
N ALA A 60 10.50 7.93 -14.68
CA ALA A 60 10.76 7.10 -13.50
C ALA A 60 9.47 6.59 -12.84
N VAL A 61 8.45 7.46 -12.75
CA VAL A 61 7.14 7.16 -12.17
C VAL A 61 6.48 5.94 -12.81
N LEU A 62 6.69 5.68 -14.11
CA LEU A 62 6.16 4.47 -14.75
C LEU A 62 6.76 3.19 -14.16
N GLY A 63 8.07 3.20 -13.89
CA GLY A 63 8.77 2.08 -13.26
C GLY A 63 8.32 1.86 -11.81
N GLU A 64 8.14 2.94 -11.06
CA GLU A 64 7.63 2.91 -9.69
C GLU A 64 6.21 2.29 -9.63
N LEU A 65 5.31 2.74 -10.51
CA LEU A 65 3.94 2.23 -10.59
C LEU A 65 3.91 0.76 -11.00
N ILE A 66 4.75 0.33 -11.95
CA ILE A 66 4.83 -1.08 -12.36
C ILE A 66 5.32 -1.95 -11.21
N VAL A 67 6.36 -1.53 -10.48
CA VAL A 67 6.85 -2.29 -9.33
C VAL A 67 5.77 -2.36 -8.24
N GLY A 68 5.10 -1.25 -7.94
CA GLY A 68 3.97 -1.22 -7.01
C GLY A 68 2.84 -2.16 -7.43
N MET A 69 2.48 -2.17 -8.72
CA MET A 69 1.49 -3.08 -9.28
C MET A 69 1.91 -4.54 -9.15
N LEU A 70 3.18 -4.88 -9.42
CA LEU A 70 3.69 -6.26 -9.31
C LEU A 70 3.71 -6.73 -7.86
N LEU A 71 4.29 -5.95 -6.94
CA LEU A 71 4.30 -6.26 -5.51
C LEU A 71 2.88 -6.39 -4.95
N GLY A 72 1.99 -5.49 -5.36
CA GLY A 72 0.58 -5.49 -5.01
C GLY A 72 -0.26 -6.60 -5.66
N ASN A 73 0.24 -7.34 -6.65
CA ASN A 73 -0.53 -8.41 -7.30
C ASN A 73 0.16 -9.79 -7.25
N LEU A 74 1.27 -9.91 -6.52
CA LEU A 74 2.05 -11.15 -6.41
C LEU A 74 1.24 -12.34 -5.86
N SER A 75 0.23 -12.07 -5.04
CA SER A 75 -0.72 -13.06 -4.53
C SER A 75 -1.49 -13.78 -5.65
N LEU A 76 -1.76 -13.10 -6.77
CA LEU A 76 -2.44 -13.69 -7.93
C LEU A 76 -1.55 -14.71 -8.66
N LEU A 77 -0.23 -14.59 -8.51
CA LEU A 77 0.76 -15.53 -9.05
C LEU A 77 1.04 -16.71 -8.10
N GLY A 78 0.31 -16.80 -6.97
CA GLY A 78 0.45 -17.87 -5.97
C GLY A 78 1.53 -17.61 -4.91
N PHE A 79 2.11 -16.41 -4.87
CA PHE A 79 3.09 -16.04 -3.84
C PHE A 79 2.45 -15.14 -2.77
N HIS A 80 2.23 -15.70 -1.59
CA HIS A 80 1.59 -15.02 -0.44
C HIS A 80 2.58 -14.39 0.55
N GLY A 81 3.88 -14.54 0.33
CA GLY A 81 4.90 -14.06 1.27
C GLY A 81 4.94 -12.55 1.46
N LEU A 82 4.32 -11.78 0.54
CA LEU A 82 4.23 -10.31 0.59
C LEU A 82 2.81 -9.78 0.86
N ASP A 83 1.85 -10.63 1.26
CA ASP A 83 0.47 -10.19 1.51
C ASP A 83 0.38 -9.17 2.66
N PHE A 84 1.37 -9.18 3.56
CA PHE A 84 1.49 -8.17 4.60
C PHE A 84 1.70 -6.74 4.05
N LEU A 85 2.18 -6.56 2.81
CA LEU A 85 2.29 -5.22 2.22
C LEU A 85 0.93 -4.55 2.00
N LYS A 86 -0.15 -5.32 1.89
CA LYS A 86 -1.50 -4.83 1.58
C LYS A 86 -2.35 -4.54 2.82
N ASN A 87 -2.06 -5.24 3.91
CA ASN A 87 -2.98 -5.36 5.04
C ASN A 87 -2.55 -4.53 6.26
N GLU A 88 -1.52 -3.69 6.13
CA GLU A 88 -1.01 -2.86 7.23
C GLU A 88 -1.64 -1.47 7.19
N GLU A 89 -2.47 -1.16 8.19
CA GLU A 89 -3.18 0.12 8.32
C GLU A 89 -2.22 1.33 8.34
N ILE A 90 -1.05 1.17 8.97
CA ILE A 90 -0.02 2.21 9.02
C ILE A 90 0.50 2.54 7.61
N LEU A 91 0.67 1.55 6.72
CA LEU A 91 1.10 1.81 5.34
C LEU A 91 0.03 2.56 4.55
N ALA A 92 -1.25 2.25 4.78
CA ALA A 92 -2.35 2.98 4.15
C ALA A 92 -2.36 4.45 4.57
N LEU A 93 -2.21 4.72 5.88
CA LEU A 93 -2.07 6.09 6.39
C LEU A 93 -0.87 6.82 5.80
N LEU A 94 0.29 6.15 5.68
CA LEU A 94 1.47 6.74 5.06
C LEU A 94 1.26 7.02 3.56
N ALA A 95 0.55 6.16 2.84
CA ALA A 95 0.21 6.36 1.43
C ALA A 95 -0.75 7.56 1.26
N GLU A 96 -1.77 7.69 2.11
CA GLU A 96 -2.67 8.84 2.12
C GLU A 96 -1.91 10.14 2.39
N LEU A 97 -1.01 10.14 3.38
CA LEU A 97 -0.13 11.29 3.64
C LEU A 97 0.75 11.61 2.43
N GLY A 98 1.33 10.60 1.79
CA GLY A 98 2.12 10.77 0.57
C GLY A 98 1.31 11.45 -0.55
N VAL A 99 0.09 10.98 -0.82
CA VAL A 99 -0.79 11.60 -1.83
C VAL A 99 -1.16 13.03 -1.46
N ILE A 100 -1.46 13.32 -0.19
CA ILE A 100 -1.77 14.69 0.27
C ILE A 100 -0.56 15.61 0.05
N LEU A 101 0.65 15.15 0.42
CA LEU A 101 1.87 15.93 0.22
C LEU A 101 2.15 16.18 -1.27
N LEU A 102 1.96 15.17 -2.13
CA LEU A 102 2.13 15.32 -3.58
C LEU A 102 1.13 16.31 -4.19
N LEU A 103 -0.15 16.22 -3.82
CA LEU A 103 -1.18 17.16 -4.31
C LEU A 103 -0.95 18.58 -3.79
N PHE A 104 -0.43 18.70 -2.57
CA PHE A 104 -0.04 19.99 -2.00
C PHE A 104 1.17 20.59 -2.73
N GLU A 105 2.20 19.78 -3.00
CA GLU A 105 3.38 20.19 -3.77
C GLU A 105 3.00 20.68 -5.17
N VAL A 106 2.19 19.90 -5.90
CA VAL A 106 1.67 20.30 -7.22
C VAL A 106 0.88 21.61 -7.13
N GLY A 107 0.11 21.80 -6.06
CA GLY A 107 -0.61 23.05 -5.80
C GLY A 107 0.30 24.25 -5.53
N LEU A 108 1.44 24.05 -4.87
CA LEU A 108 2.44 25.09 -4.60
C LEU A 108 3.30 25.45 -5.83
N GLU A 109 3.55 24.47 -6.70
CA GLU A 109 4.31 24.68 -7.94
C GLU A 109 3.47 25.33 -9.05
N SER A 110 2.14 25.22 -8.98
CA SER A 110 1.22 25.79 -9.97
C SER A 110 1.06 27.31 -9.87
N ASP A 111 1.42 28.04 -10.94
CA ASP A 111 1.15 29.48 -11.03
C ASP A 111 -0.32 29.76 -11.43
N VAL A 112 -1.07 30.35 -10.51
CA VAL A 112 -2.49 30.67 -10.70
C VAL A 112 -2.71 31.72 -11.80
N ALA A 113 -1.78 32.65 -12.02
CA ALA A 113 -1.90 33.66 -13.07
C ALA A 113 -1.69 33.03 -14.45
N GLU A 114 -0.73 32.12 -14.60
CA GLU A 114 -0.51 31.37 -15.84
C GLU A 114 -1.71 30.45 -16.15
N MET A 115 -2.24 29.77 -15.12
CA MET A 115 -3.43 28.92 -15.26
C MET A 115 -4.67 29.71 -15.70
N LYS A 116 -4.83 30.96 -15.25
CA LYS A 116 -5.92 31.85 -15.70
C LYS A 116 -5.81 32.22 -17.17
N ALA A 117 -4.60 32.39 -17.71
CA ALA A 117 -4.39 32.76 -19.11
C ALA A 117 -4.90 31.69 -20.09
N VAL A 118 -4.86 30.41 -19.70
CA VAL A 118 -5.31 29.27 -20.51
C VAL A 118 -6.65 28.68 -20.04
N GLY A 119 -7.38 29.37 -19.16
CA GLY A 119 -8.50 28.80 -18.39
C GLY A 119 -9.60 28.13 -19.21
N LEU A 120 -10.01 28.70 -20.36
CA LEU A 120 -11.04 28.09 -21.21
C LEU A 120 -10.57 26.78 -21.86
N SER A 121 -9.29 26.72 -22.28
CA SER A 121 -8.69 25.51 -22.84
C SER A 121 -8.53 24.45 -21.74
N ALA A 122 -7.96 24.84 -20.59
CA ALA A 122 -7.76 23.95 -19.45
C ALA A 122 -9.08 23.36 -18.94
N PHE A 123 -10.14 24.16 -18.84
CA PHE A 123 -11.46 23.69 -18.42
C PHE A 123 -12.05 22.65 -19.38
N SER A 124 -11.94 22.90 -20.69
CA SER A 124 -12.43 21.97 -21.72
C SER A 124 -11.65 20.65 -21.70
N VAL A 125 -10.31 20.73 -21.61
CA VAL A 125 -9.43 19.56 -21.53
C VAL A 125 -9.68 18.76 -20.24
N ALA A 126 -9.83 19.43 -19.10
CA ALA A 126 -10.13 18.76 -17.83
C ALA A 126 -11.50 18.08 -17.87
N THR A 127 -12.52 18.76 -18.38
CA THR A 127 -13.88 18.20 -18.47
C THR A 127 -13.91 16.99 -19.39
N VAL A 128 -13.35 17.09 -20.60
CA VAL A 128 -13.29 15.97 -21.55
C VAL A 128 -12.40 14.86 -21.03
N GLY A 129 -11.24 15.21 -20.45
CA GLY A 129 -10.27 14.28 -19.88
C GLY A 129 -10.79 13.49 -18.70
N VAL A 130 -11.79 14.00 -17.96
CA VAL A 130 -12.50 13.24 -16.92
C VAL A 130 -13.67 12.48 -17.52
N ILE A 131 -14.57 13.13 -18.27
CA ILE A 131 -15.80 12.47 -18.75
C ILE A 131 -15.50 11.33 -19.72
N ALA A 132 -14.51 11.47 -20.60
CA ALA A 132 -14.22 10.46 -21.62
C ALA A 132 -13.76 9.12 -21.00
N PRO A 133 -12.78 9.05 -20.07
CA PRO A 133 -12.47 7.81 -19.37
C PRO A 133 -13.66 7.20 -18.62
N PHE A 134 -14.52 8.02 -18.00
CA PHE A 134 -15.72 7.53 -17.32
C PHE A 134 -16.75 6.89 -18.26
N LEU A 135 -16.87 7.40 -19.50
CA LEU A 135 -17.81 6.85 -20.50
C LEU A 135 -17.21 5.67 -21.29
N LEU A 136 -15.91 5.69 -21.55
CA LEU A 136 -15.22 4.68 -22.36
C LEU A 136 -14.65 3.53 -21.53
N GLY A 137 -14.43 3.73 -20.23
CA GLY A 137 -13.96 2.72 -19.29
C GLY A 137 -15.09 1.77 -18.90
N TRP A 138 -15.41 0.83 -19.79
CA TRP A 138 -16.16 -0.39 -19.45
C TRP A 138 -15.21 -1.49 -18.99
#